data_AF-A0A1I8NJA0-F1
#
_entry.id   AF-A0A1I8NJA0-F1
#
_cell.length_a   1.000
_cell.length_b   1.000
_cell.length_c   1.000
_cell.angle_alpha   90.00
_cell.angle_beta   90.00
_cell.angle_gamma   90.00
#
_symmetry.space_group_name_H-M   'P 1'
#
loop_
_entity.id
_entity.type
_entity.pdbx_description
1 polymer ?
#
loop_
_entity_poly.entity_id
_entity_poly.type
_entity_poly.pdbx_seq_one_letter_code
_entity_poly.pdbx_strand_id
1 'polypeptide(L)'
;MRTCYRQELKTYIQSDRSGAGADDLYVPKLWYFELFSFLRDLEIPLSGRSNFSSEEDEEPTCNSNKKHQQNKYTPKKSCAVDLRTAFLKKASEHLDLSVNK
;
A
#
# COMPACT_ATOMS: atom_id res chain seq x y z
N MET A 1 18.31 -6.23 11.82
CA MET A 1 17.84 -7.63 11.84
C MET A 1 16.45 -7.80 11.24
N ARG A 2 15.36 -7.26 11.84
CA ARG A 2 14.02 -7.29 11.20
C ARG A 2 13.99 -6.66 9.81
N THR A 3 14.63 -5.52 9.63
CA THR A 3 14.76 -4.84 8.33
C THR A 3 15.43 -5.71 7.25
N CYS A 4 16.49 -6.46 7.61
CA CYS A 4 17.20 -7.36 6.71
C CYS A 4 16.31 -8.54 6.31
N TYR A 5 15.62 -9.16 7.28
CA TYR A 5 14.64 -10.23 7.02
C TYR A 5 13.54 -9.76 6.05
N ARG A 6 13.00 -8.56 6.23
CA ARG A 6 11.98 -7.97 5.35
C ARG A 6 12.46 -7.77 3.92
N GLN A 7 13.71 -7.33 3.76
CA GLN A 7 14.31 -7.14 2.44
C GLN A 7 14.49 -8.49 1.73
N GLU A 8 15.05 -9.49 2.42
CA GLU A 8 15.18 -10.85 1.90
C GLU A 8 13.83 -11.45 1.53
N LEU A 9 12.84 -11.32 2.41
CA LEU A 9 11.49 -11.83 2.18
C LEU A 9 10.85 -11.19 0.95
N LYS A 10 11.05 -9.89 0.75
CA LYS A 10 10.56 -9.18 -0.42
C LYS A 10 11.20 -9.69 -1.71
N THR A 11 12.51 -9.94 -1.70
CA THR A 11 13.24 -10.48 -2.85
C THR A 11 12.76 -11.89 -3.19
N TYR A 12 12.62 -12.74 -2.17
CA TYR A 12 12.09 -14.10 -2.31
C TYR A 12 10.67 -14.11 -2.92
N ILE A 13 9.75 -13.30 -2.37
CA ILE A 13 8.38 -13.19 -2.91
C ILE A 13 8.40 -12.64 -4.35
N GLN A 14 9.33 -11.74 -4.65
CA GLN A 14 9.45 -11.16 -5.98
C GLN A 14 9.93 -12.18 -7.00
N SER A 15 10.92 -13.02 -6.68
CA SER A 15 11.36 -14.09 -7.58
C SER A 15 10.27 -15.14 -7.80
N ASP A 16 9.57 -15.51 -6.73
CA ASP A 16 8.43 -16.44 -6.79
C ASP A 16 7.32 -15.88 -7.71
N ARG A 17 6.99 -14.59 -7.57
CA ARG A 17 5.91 -13.96 -8.35
C ARG A 17 6.26 -13.72 -9.83
N SER A 18 7.54 -13.62 -10.20
CA SER A 18 7.94 -13.38 -11.60
C SER A 18 7.69 -14.56 -12.54
N GLY A 19 7.33 -15.75 -12.02
CA GLY A 19 7.10 -16.94 -12.84
C GLY A 19 8.38 -17.42 -13.55
N ALA A 20 9.54 -17.02 -13.03
CA ALA A 20 10.80 -17.56 -13.46
C ALA A 20 10.82 -19.06 -13.12
N GLY A 21 11.42 -19.89 -13.97
CA GLY A 21 11.46 -21.35 -13.78
C GLY A 21 12.04 -21.72 -12.41
N ALA A 22 11.83 -22.96 -11.97
CA ALA A 22 12.29 -23.42 -10.65
C ALA A 22 13.81 -23.17 -10.40
N ASP A 23 14.61 -23.09 -11.46
CA ASP A 23 16.05 -22.79 -11.41
C ASP A 23 16.39 -21.31 -11.16
N ASP A 24 15.44 -20.38 -11.35
CA ASP A 24 15.60 -18.93 -11.17
C ASP A 24 15.01 -18.40 -9.84
N LEU A 25 14.52 -19.29 -8.97
CA LEU A 25 14.01 -18.89 -7.67
C LEU A 25 15.15 -18.39 -6.77
N TYR A 26 14.97 -17.21 -6.20
CA TYR A 26 15.96 -16.60 -5.34
C TYR A 26 16.10 -17.36 -4.02
N VAL A 27 17.34 -17.76 -3.68
CA VAL A 27 17.67 -18.43 -2.43
C VAL A 27 18.17 -17.39 -1.41
N PRO A 28 17.50 -17.23 -0.26
CA PRO A 28 17.93 -16.29 0.78
C PRO A 28 19.33 -16.62 1.31
N LYS A 29 20.19 -15.61 1.41
CA LYS A 29 21.58 -15.76 1.92
C LYS A 29 21.68 -15.65 3.44
N LEU A 30 20.59 -15.23 4.09
CA LEU A 30 20.52 -15.07 5.54
C LEU A 30 20.41 -16.44 6.23
N TRP A 31 21.41 -16.81 7.02
CA TRP A 31 21.42 -18.07 7.78
C TRP A 31 20.23 -18.21 8.74
N TYR A 32 19.69 -17.09 9.23
CA TYR A 32 18.54 -17.05 10.12
C TYR A 32 17.20 -16.83 9.41
N PHE A 33 17.16 -16.86 8.09
CA PHE A 33 15.93 -16.56 7.34
C PHE A 33 14.78 -17.51 7.70
N GLU A 34 15.06 -18.81 7.79
CA GLU A 34 14.07 -19.82 8.17
C GLU A 34 13.67 -19.73 9.65
N LEU A 35 14.64 -19.48 10.54
CA LEU A 35 14.40 -19.30 11.97
C LEU A 35 13.47 -18.12 12.26
N PHE A 36 13.47 -17.10 11.40
CA PHE A 36 12.68 -15.88 11.56
C PHE A 36 11.36 -15.91 10.76
N SER A 37 10.96 -17.07 10.24
CA SER A 37 9.70 -17.26 9.52
C SER A 37 8.46 -16.78 10.30
N PHE A 38 8.46 -16.93 11.63
CA PHE A 38 7.36 -16.46 12.50
C PHE A 38 7.13 -14.94 12.46
N LEU A 39 8.16 -14.15 12.10
CA LEU A 39 8.00 -12.70 11.98
C LEU A 39 7.01 -12.33 10.87
N ARG A 40 6.83 -13.21 9.89
CA ARG A 40 5.89 -13.00 8.79
C ARG A 40 4.47 -12.81 9.31
N ASP A 41 4.08 -13.55 10.35
CA ASP A 41 2.73 -13.47 10.93
C ASP A 41 2.55 -12.22 11.81
N LEU A 42 3.62 -11.80 12.49
CA LEU A 42 3.62 -10.62 13.35
C LEU A 42 3.65 -9.29 12.57
N GLU A 43 4.17 -9.30 11.34
CA GLU A 43 4.32 -8.10 10.52
C GLU A 43 3.10 -7.81 9.63
N ILE A 44 2.12 -8.70 9.56
CA ILE A 44 0.88 -8.46 8.82
C ILE A 44 0.11 -7.36 9.56
N PRO A 45 -0.09 -6.18 8.95
CA PRO A 45 -0.91 -5.15 9.57
C PRO A 45 -2.31 -5.71 9.77
N LEU A 46 -2.84 -5.57 10.98
CA LEU A 46 -4.25 -5.86 11.23
C LEU A 46 -5.10 -5.00 10.28
N SER A 47 -6.12 -5.60 9.67
CA SER A 47 -7.09 -4.84 8.89
C SER A 47 -7.66 -3.74 9.77
N GLY A 48 -7.44 -2.48 9.39
CA GLY A 48 -7.97 -1.35 10.13
C GLY A 48 -9.49 -1.43 10.20
N ARG A 49 -10.05 -1.24 11.39
CA ARG A 49 -11.49 -1.10 11.56
C ARG A 49 -11.89 0.32 11.16
N SER A 50 -12.77 0.44 10.18
CA SER A 50 -13.41 1.73 9.88
C SER A 50 -14.32 2.11 11.04
N ASN A 51 -14.24 3.34 11.53
CA ASN A 51 -15.20 3.90 12.49
C ASN A 51 -16.43 4.49 11.78
N PHE A 52 -16.48 4.40 10.45
CA PHE A 52 -17.66 4.83 9.70
C PHE A 52 -18.76 3.77 9.88
N SER A 53 -19.84 4.15 10.56
CA SER A 53 -21.02 3.30 10.74
C SER A 53 -21.82 3.30 9.43
N SER A 54 -21.44 2.43 8.50
CA SER A 54 -22.38 2.03 7.45
C SER A 54 -23.35 1.06 8.10
N GLU A 55 -24.61 1.44 8.17
CA GLU A 55 -25.71 0.59 8.64
C GLU A 55 -26.00 -0.53 7.64
N GLU A 56 -25.04 -1.44 7.41
CA GLU A 56 -25.28 -2.71 6.73
C GLU A 56 -24.44 -3.77 7.45
N ASP A 57 -25.15 -4.61 8.19
CA ASP A 57 -24.68 -5.82 8.86
C ASP A 57 -24.14 -6.80 7.79
N GLU A 58 -23.01 -7.47 8.07
CA GLU A 58 -22.60 -8.82 7.58
C GLU A 58 -21.15 -9.15 8.02
N GLU A 59 -21.09 -10.02 9.05
CA GLU A 59 -20.15 -11.12 9.38
C GLU A 59 -18.60 -10.95 9.35
N PRO A 60 -17.88 -11.54 10.34
CA PRO A 60 -16.43 -11.57 10.36
C PRO A 60 -15.89 -12.70 9.47
N THR A 61 -15.58 -12.40 8.21
CA THR A 61 -14.81 -13.33 7.37
C THR A 61 -13.33 -13.30 7.77
N CYS A 62 -12.89 -14.26 8.58
CA CYS A 62 -11.50 -14.72 8.55
C CYS A 62 -11.30 -15.56 7.27
N ASN A 63 -10.41 -15.13 6.36
CA ASN A 63 -9.63 -16.08 5.57
C ASN A 63 -8.46 -15.45 4.80
N SER A 64 -7.40 -16.24 4.81
CA SER A 64 -6.09 -16.10 4.18
C SER A 64 -6.10 -15.62 2.73
N ASN A 65 -5.05 -14.88 2.37
CA ASN A 65 -4.60 -14.61 1.00
C ASN A 65 -5.60 -13.88 0.08
N LYS A 66 -5.64 -12.54 0.21
CA LYS A 66 -5.84 -11.67 -0.95
C LYS A 66 -4.63 -10.76 -1.09
N LYS A 67 -3.89 -10.92 -2.19
CA LYS A 67 -2.98 -9.90 -2.73
C LYS A 67 -3.84 -8.67 -3.04
N HIS A 68 -4.10 -7.82 -2.06
CA HIS A 68 -4.57 -6.48 -2.34
C HIS A 68 -3.36 -5.73 -2.89
N GLN A 69 -3.28 -5.67 -4.23
CA GLN A 69 -2.37 -4.77 -4.91
C GLN A 69 -2.75 -3.36 -4.47
N GLN A 70 -2.04 -2.84 -3.48
CA GLN A 70 -2.01 -1.40 -3.25
C GLN A 70 -1.35 -0.82 -4.49
N ASN A 71 -2.19 -0.39 -5.43
CA ASN A 71 -1.78 0.29 -6.65
C ASN A 71 -0.84 1.44 -6.25
N LYS A 72 0.40 1.38 -6.73
CA LYS A 72 1.34 2.49 -6.64
C LYS A 72 0.84 3.61 -7.55
N TYR A 73 0.24 4.64 -6.98
CA TYR A 73 0.16 5.92 -7.67
C TYR A 73 1.55 6.57 -7.65
N THR A 74 2.32 6.36 -8.72
CA THR A 74 3.43 7.25 -9.08
C THR A 74 2.94 8.16 -10.21
N PRO A 75 2.80 9.49 -10.02
CA PRO A 75 2.53 10.36 -11.13
C PRO A 75 3.82 10.55 -11.94
N LYS A 76 3.86 10.05 -13.18
CA LYS A 76 4.86 10.45 -14.18
C LYS A 76 4.21 11.29 -15.28
N LYS A 77 4.66 12.55 -15.31
CA LYS A 77 4.72 13.58 -16.36
C LYS A 77 3.44 14.12 -17.02
N SER A 78 3.41 15.47 -16.96
CA SER A 78 2.85 16.46 -17.89
C SER A 78 1.33 16.58 -18.04
N CYS A 79 0.75 17.45 -17.22
CA CYS A 79 -0.06 18.60 -17.64
C CYS A 79 -0.37 19.38 -16.37
N ALA A 80 0.65 20.06 -15.86
CA ALA A 80 0.45 21.02 -14.81
C ALA A 80 -0.56 22.05 -15.34
N VAL A 81 -1.72 22.16 -14.70
CA VAL A 81 -2.30 23.41 -14.17
C VAL A 81 -3.83 23.33 -14.03
N ASP A 82 -4.64 22.86 -14.97
CA ASP A 82 -5.99 23.47 -15.06
C ASP A 82 -7.08 23.12 -14.03
N LEU A 83 -7.35 21.86 -13.65
CA LEU A 83 -8.52 21.61 -12.76
C LEU A 83 -8.29 22.00 -11.30
N ARG A 84 -7.11 21.69 -10.75
CA ARG A 84 -6.78 21.97 -9.34
C ARG A 84 -6.57 23.47 -9.12
N THR A 85 -5.98 24.18 -10.09
CA THR A 85 -5.83 25.64 -9.99
C THR A 85 -7.15 26.36 -10.22
N ALA A 86 -8.03 25.88 -11.09
CA ALA A 86 -9.36 26.48 -11.29
C ALA A 86 -10.24 26.41 -10.02
N PHE A 87 -10.25 25.27 -9.32
CA PHE A 87 -10.98 25.14 -8.06
C PHE A 87 -10.40 26.09 -6.98
N LEU A 88 -9.08 26.14 -6.85
CA LEU A 88 -8.42 27.00 -5.85
C LEU A 88 -8.61 28.49 -6.16
N LYS A 89 -8.57 28.87 -7.44
CA LYS A 89 -8.82 30.25 -7.89
C LYS A 89 -10.28 30.66 -7.65
N LYS A 90 -11.22 29.77 -7.95
CA LYS A 90 -12.65 30.00 -7.67
C LYS A 90 -12.93 30.13 -6.17
N ALA A 91 -12.21 29.40 -5.34
CA ALA A 91 -12.32 29.51 -3.89
C ALA A 91 -11.76 30.83 -3.35
N SER A 92 -10.65 31.35 -3.90
CA SER A 92 -10.08 32.63 -3.45
C SER A 92 -10.96 33.83 -3.83
N GLU A 93 -11.51 33.84 -5.05
CA GLU A 93 -12.39 34.92 -5.49
C GLU A 93 -13.65 35.05 -4.61
N HIS A 94 -14.20 33.93 -4.15
CA HIS A 94 -15.37 33.93 -3.26
C HIS A 94 -15.05 34.46 -1.85
N LEU A 95 -13.80 34.34 -1.40
CA LEU A 95 -13.34 34.92 -0.13
C LEU A 95 -13.15 36.44 -0.25
N ASP A 96 -12.60 36.93 -1.35
CA ASP A 96 -12.39 38.38 -1.57
C ASP A 96 -13.71 39.16 -1.66
N LEU A 97 -14.75 38.53 -2.21
CA LEU A 97 -16.12 39.08 -2.20
C LEU A 97 -16.75 39.10 -0.81
N SER A 98 -16.31 38.24 0.11
CA SER A 98 -16.77 38.22 1.50
C SER A 98 -16.06 39.26 2.37
N VAL A 99 -14.89 39.77 1.95
CA VAL A 99 -14.10 40.74 2.71
C VAL A 99 -14.50 42.19 2.39
N ASN A 100 -15.10 42.45 1.22
CA ASN A 100 -15.57 43.78 0.82
C ASN A 100 -17.08 44.01 1.05
N LYS A 101 -17.66 43.32 2.04
CA LYS A 101 -19.09 43.42 2.39
C LYS A 101 -19.27 43.89 3.82
#